data_AF-A0A0E0FFX3-F1
#
_entry.id   AF-A0A0E0FFX3-F1
#
_cell.length_a   1.000
_cell.length_b   1.000
_cell.length_c   1.000
_cell.angle_alpha   90.00
_cell.angle_beta   90.00
_cell.angle_gamma   90.00
#
_symmetry.space_group_name_H-M   'P 1'
#
loop_
_entity.id
_entity.type
_entity.pdbx_description
1 polymer ?
#
loop_
_entity_poly.entity_id
_entity_poly.type
_entity_poly.pdbx_seq_one_letter_code
_entity_poly.pdbx_strand_id
1 'polypeptide(L)' 'LNYLGCDDSSCPKEEGVECEGCNGAGWLLCDFCKGKKNNVKSESSRIYRRCPTCKAAGYILCPRCRVYKCITYPESNDS' A
#
# COMPACT_ATOMS: atom_id res chain seq x y z
N LEU A 1 31.99 31.93 17.14
CA LEU A 1 31.86 30.48 16.92
C LEU A 1 30.57 30.28 16.14
N ASN A 2 30.70 30.00 14.85
CA ASN A 2 29.62 30.01 13.88
C ASN A 2 28.62 28.87 14.17
N TYR A 3 27.33 29.22 14.21
CA TYR A 3 26.22 28.30 14.00
C TYR A 3 26.26 27.86 12.52
N LEU A 4 26.93 26.74 12.23
CA LEU A 4 26.76 25.99 10.98
C LEU A 4 25.48 25.16 11.17
N GLY A 5 24.40 25.33 10.41
CA GLY A 5 24.41 25.23 8.96
C GLY A 5 24.54 23.75 8.60
N CYS A 6 23.48 22.98 8.81
CA CYS A 6 23.44 21.60 8.32
C CYS A 6 23.23 21.66 6.81
N ASP A 7 24.31 21.55 6.04
CA ASP A 7 24.23 21.18 4.64
C ASP A 7 23.56 19.81 4.50
N ASP A 8 22.67 19.71 3.52
CA ASP A 8 21.74 18.63 3.15
C ASP A 8 22.45 17.31 2.77
N SER A 9 23.44 16.84 3.53
CA SER A 9 24.39 15.81 3.04
C SER A 9 24.75 14.70 4.01
N SER A 10 24.26 14.68 5.26
CA SER A 10 24.55 13.54 6.15
C SER A 10 23.53 13.28 7.27
N CYS A 11 22.23 13.45 7.00
CA CYS A 11 21.30 12.57 7.71
C CYS A 11 21.53 11.19 7.11
N PRO A 12 21.95 10.15 7.86
CA PRO A 12 21.84 8.79 7.35
C PRO A 12 20.35 8.63 7.05
N LYS A 13 19.98 8.71 5.77
CA LYS A 13 18.70 8.20 5.31
C LYS A 13 18.72 6.79 5.85
N GLU A 14 17.86 6.50 6.82
CA GLU A 14 17.71 5.11 7.26
C GLU A 14 17.48 4.34 5.96
N GLU A 15 18.49 3.60 5.50
CA GLU A 15 18.41 2.73 4.34
C GLU A 15 17.53 1.57 4.80
N GLY A 16 16.24 1.88 4.94
CA GLY A 16 15.21 0.91 5.23
C GLY A 16 15.27 -0.12 4.12
N VAL A 17 15.34 -1.39 4.51
CA VAL A 17 15.24 -2.49 3.55
C VAL A 17 13.87 -2.39 2.89
N GLU A 18 13.84 -1.91 1.65
CA GLU A 18 12.62 -1.83 0.88
C GLU A 18 12.10 -3.24 0.59
N CYS A 19 10.81 -3.46 0.80
CA CYS A 19 10.22 -4.75 0.45
C CYS A 19 9.95 -4.78 -1.05
N GLU A 20 10.75 -5.54 -1.81
CA GLU A 20 10.57 -5.77 -3.26
C GLU A 20 9.15 -6.24 -3.62
N GLY A 21 8.50 -6.97 -2.70
CA GLY A 21 7.15 -7.48 -2.92
C GLY A 21 6.09 -6.38 -3.08
N CYS A 22 6.27 -5.22 -2.44
CA CYS A 22 5.37 -4.07 -2.52
C CYS A 22 6.08 -2.75 -2.89
N ASN A 23 7.35 -2.82 -3.32
CA ASN A 23 8.21 -1.66 -3.59
C ASN A 23 8.14 -0.61 -2.48
N GLY A 24 8.23 -1.07 -1.22
CA GLY A 24 8.20 -0.20 -0.05
C GLY A 24 6.83 0.36 0.34
N ALA A 25 5.77 0.17 -0.45
CA ALA A 25 4.45 0.77 -0.17
C ALA A 25 3.74 0.18 1.05
N GLY A 26 4.07 -1.06 1.44
CA GLY A 26 3.42 -1.77 2.55
C GLY A 26 2.05 -2.38 2.21
N TRP A 27 1.52 -2.12 1.01
CA TRP A 27 0.26 -2.67 0.51
C TRP A 27 0.40 -3.07 -0.97
N LEU A 28 -0.58 -3.84 -1.46
CA LEU A 28 -0.66 -4.32 -2.83
C LEU A 28 -2.06 -4.07 -3.39
N LEU A 29 -2.17 -3.81 -4.69
CA LEU A 29 -3.46 -3.78 -5.38
C LEU A 29 -4.15 -5.13 -5.18
N CYS A 30 -5.43 -5.12 -4.79
CA CYS A 30 -6.14 -6.37 -4.62
C CYS A 30 -6.29 -7.09 -5.96
N ASP A 31 -5.67 -8.25 -6.10
CA ASP A 31 -5.70 -8.99 -7.37
C ASP A 31 -7.08 -9.46 -7.78
N PHE A 32 -7.96 -9.72 -6.81
CA PHE A 32 -9.31 -10.17 -7.11
C PHE A 32 -10.18 -9.07 -7.72
N CYS A 33 -10.16 -7.86 -7.14
CA CYS A 33 -11.02 -6.77 -7.62
C CYS A 33 -10.30 -5.75 -8.50
N LYS A 34 -8.97 -5.81 -8.60
CA LYS A 34 -8.12 -4.85 -9.32
C LYS A 34 -8.50 -3.39 -9.03
N GLY A 35 -8.74 -3.07 -7.77
CA GLY A 35 -9.15 -1.73 -7.32
C GLY A 35 -10.64 -1.38 -7.45
N LYS A 36 -11.50 -2.24 -8.02
CA LYS A 36 -12.94 -1.95 -8.20
C LYS A 36 -13.75 -1.84 -6.89
N LYS A 37 -13.26 -2.46 -5.80
CA LYS A 37 -13.85 -2.50 -4.43
C LYS A 37 -15.22 -3.20 -4.31
N ASN A 38 -16.20 -2.80 -5.11
CA ASN A 38 -17.61 -3.18 -5.02
C ASN A 38 -18.13 -3.74 -6.35
N ASN A 39 -19.25 -4.48 -6.30
CA ASN A 39 -19.92 -5.04 -7.47
C ASN A 39 -18.94 -5.79 -8.40
N VAL A 40 -18.10 -6.62 -7.79
CA VAL A 40 -17.07 -7.41 -8.47
C VAL A 40 -17.64 -8.77 -8.85
N LYS A 41 -17.25 -9.26 -10.03
CA LYS A 41 -17.71 -10.54 -10.57
C LYS A 41 -16.54 -11.53 -10.51
N SER A 42 -16.74 -12.72 -9.96
CA SER A 42 -15.73 -13.79 -10.02
C SER A 42 -15.69 -14.45 -11.40
N GLU A 43 -14.67 -15.25 -11.63
CA GLU A 43 -14.55 -16.12 -12.82
C GLU A 43 -15.77 -17.05 -12.98
N SER A 44 -16.32 -17.54 -11.86
CA SER A 44 -17.57 -18.32 -11.82
C SER A 44 -18.86 -17.50 -11.99
N SER A 45 -18.76 -16.25 -12.44
CA SER A 45 -19.87 -15.31 -12.64
C SER A 45 -20.66 -14.89 -11.38
N ARG A 46 -20.22 -15.30 -10.18
CA ARG A 46 -20.82 -14.84 -8.93
C ARG A 46 -20.51 -13.36 -8.71
N ILE A 47 -21.54 -12.59 -8.35
CA ILE A 47 -21.41 -11.17 -8.06
C ILE A 47 -21.30 -10.96 -6.55
N TYR A 48 -20.27 -10.22 -6.14
CA TYR A 48 -20.08 -9.79 -4.76
C TYR A 48 -20.31 -8.29 -4.65
N ARG A 49 -21.21 -7.89 -3.74
CA ARG A 49 -21.48 -6.48 -3.45
C ARG A 49 -20.23 -5.76 -2.94
N ARG A 50 -19.49 -6.41 -2.04
CA ARG A 50 -18.16 -5.99 -1.56
C ARG A 50 -17.15 -7.06 -1.91
N CYS A 51 -15.97 -6.68 -2.39
CA CYS A 51 -14.90 -7.63 -2.72
C CYS A 51 -14.61 -8.56 -1.53
N PRO A 52 -14.66 -9.90 -1.71
CA PRO A 52 -14.43 -10.85 -0.62
C PRO A 52 -12.99 -10.84 -0.11
N THR A 53 -12.03 -10.44 -0.96
CA THR A 53 -10.59 -10.46 -0.62
C THR A 53 -10.15 -9.21 0.13
N CYS A 54 -10.47 -8.01 -0.37
CA CYS A 54 -10.05 -6.74 0.25
C CYS A 54 -11.14 -6.06 1.09
N LYS A 55 -12.33 -6.67 1.21
CA LYS A 55 -13.46 -6.14 1.99
C LYS A 55 -13.83 -4.69 1.61
N ALA A 56 -13.79 -4.38 0.31
CA ALA A 56 -14.03 -3.07 -0.30
C ALA A 56 -12.92 -2.01 -0.10
N ALA A 57 -11.73 -2.39 0.38
CA ALA A 57 -10.59 -1.47 0.46
C ALA A 57 -9.92 -1.20 -0.91
N GLY A 58 -10.00 -2.13 -1.85
CA GLY A 58 -9.30 -2.05 -3.14
C GLY A 58 -7.83 -2.51 -3.10
N TYR A 59 -7.24 -2.56 -1.92
CA TYR A 59 -5.87 -2.97 -1.65
C TYR A 59 -5.81 -4.00 -0.52
N ILE A 60 -4.71 -4.73 -0.43
CA ILE A 60 -4.41 -5.66 0.68
C ILE A 60 -3.07 -5.31 1.30
N LEU A 61 -2.90 -5.61 2.58
CA LEU A 61 -1.62 -5.46 3.25
C LEU A 61 -0.59 -6.40 2.61
N CYS A 62 0.63 -5.91 2.38
CA CYS A 62 1.70 -6.76 1.87
C CYS A 62 2.01 -7.84 2.93
N PRO A 63 1.89 -9.13 2.61
CA PRO A 63 2.06 -10.21 3.58
C PRO A 63 3.49 -10.28 4.14
N ARG A 64 4.47 -9.71 3.42
CA ARG A 64 5.88 -9.63 3.83
C ARG A 64 6.16 -8.45 4.76
N CYS A 65 5.33 -7.40 4.72
CA CYS A 65 5.49 -6.18 5.52
C CYS A 65 4.64 -6.19 6.79
N ARG A 66 4.38 -7.35 7.40
CA ARG A 66 3.51 -7.49 8.60
C ARG A 66 3.89 -6.61 9.81
N VAL A 67 4.97 -5.84 9.73
CA VAL A 67 5.29 -4.74 10.64
C VAL A 67 4.48 -3.51 10.21
N TYR A 68 3.52 -3.08 11.03
CA TYR A 68 2.65 -1.90 10.86
C TYR A 68 3.39 -0.54 10.84
N LYS A 69 4.65 -0.46 10.37
CA LYS A 69 5.30 0.85 10.18
C LYS A 69 4.62 1.56 9.00
N CYS A 70 4.08 2.74 9.29
CA CYS A 70 3.57 3.78 8.39
C CYS A 70 3.10 3.30 7.01
N ILE A 71 1.95 2.63 6.96
CA ILE A 71 1.34 2.23 5.68
C ILE A 71 0.56 3.42 5.14
N THR A 72 1.10 4.05 4.10
CA THR A 72 0.42 5.13 3.38
C THR A 72 -0.41 4.51 2.26
N TYR A 73 -1.70 4.29 2.51
CA TYR A 73 -2.62 3.88 1.45
C TYR A 73 -2.73 4.99 0.38
N PRO A 74 -2.93 4.65 -0.90
CA PRO A 74 -3.15 5.65 -1.93
C PRO A 74 -4.51 6.31 -1.69
N GLU A 75 -4.60 7.61 -1.98
CA GLU A 75 -5.84 8.38 -1.90
C GLU A 75 -6.96 7.62 -2.64
N SER A 76 -8.03 7.29 -1.91
CA SER A 76 -9.20 6.65 -2.50
C SER A 76 -9.93 7.69 -3.34
N ASN A 77 -9.73 7.65 -4.66
CA ASN A 77 -10.57 8.39 -5.60
C ASN A 77 -11.95 7.72 -5.66
N ASP A 78 -12.80 7.99 -4.68
CA ASP A 78 -14.21 7.65 -4.71
C ASP A 78 -14.92 8.68 -5.60
N SER A 79 -15.26 8.29 -6.83
CA SER A 79 -16.09 9.03 -7.78
C SER A 79 -17.42 8.34 -7.97
#